data_AF-A0A7C2K0K6-F1
#
_entry.id   AF-A0A7C2K0K6-F1
#
_cell.length_a   1.000
_cell.length_b   1.000
_cell.length_c   1.000
_cell.angle_alpha   90.00
_cell.angle_beta   90.00
_cell.angle_gamma   90.00
#
_symmetry.space_group_name_H-M   'P 1'
#
loop_
_entity.id
_entity.type
_entity.pdbx_description
1 polymer ?
#
loop_
_entity_poly.entity_id
_entity_poly.type
_entity_poly.pdbx_seq_one_letter_code
_entity_poly.pdbx_strand_id
1 'polypeptide(L)'
;MALGWRRNHYLPLRKPSDRMPGTMKKRSNASAVPPLLSEQLRDILANAPVSRYAIAKATGIRQSTLSRFVNGQRDGMTLATIDALGKYLRLTITSAGPIDEGKE
;
A
#
# COMPACT_ATOMS: atom_id res chain seq x y z
N MET A 1 29.74 -45.01 3.19
CA MET A 1 28.27 -45.06 3.33
C MET A 1 27.74 -43.67 3.67
N ALA A 2 26.86 -43.17 2.79
CA ALA A 2 25.78 -42.18 2.94
C ALA A 2 25.96 -40.82 3.67
N LEU A 3 25.88 -39.75 2.84
CA LEU A 3 24.97 -38.57 2.90
C LEU A 3 24.93 -37.76 4.22
N GLY A 4 25.16 -36.45 4.30
CA GLY A 4 25.04 -35.36 3.34
C GLY A 4 24.10 -34.30 3.91
N TRP A 5 24.55 -33.07 4.18
CA TRP A 5 23.67 -31.92 4.44
C TRP A 5 24.24 -30.66 3.78
N ARG A 6 23.56 -30.22 2.71
CA ARG A 6 23.81 -28.97 1.98
C ARG A 6 23.30 -27.76 2.78
N ARG A 7 23.89 -26.60 2.49
CA ARG A 7 23.44 -25.24 2.80
C ARG A 7 21.91 -25.08 2.64
N ASN A 8 21.24 -24.47 3.62
CA ASN A 8 20.43 -23.28 3.34
C ASN A 8 20.11 -22.49 4.62
N HIS A 9 20.51 -21.22 4.63
CA HIS A 9 20.13 -20.23 5.63
C HIS A 9 18.64 -19.89 5.44
N TYR A 10 17.75 -20.43 6.27
CA TYR A 10 16.40 -19.90 6.42
C TYR A 10 16.36 -18.97 7.63
N LEU A 11 16.09 -17.70 7.36
CA LEU A 11 15.88 -16.63 8.34
C LEU A 11 14.78 -17.03 9.36
N PRO A 12 14.92 -16.66 10.65
CA PRO A 12 13.87 -16.91 11.62
C PRO A 12 12.62 -16.09 11.30
N LEU A 13 11.46 -16.69 11.53
CA LEU A 13 10.14 -16.06 11.53
C LEU A 13 10.20 -14.79 12.42
N ARG A 14 10.07 -13.61 11.81
CA ARG A 14 10.07 -12.33 12.53
C ARG A 14 8.91 -12.31 13.52
N LYS A 15 9.22 -12.05 14.80
CA LYS A 15 8.23 -11.90 15.85
C LYS A 15 7.43 -10.61 15.62
N PRO A 16 6.13 -10.55 15.97
CA PRO A 16 5.29 -9.34 15.81
C PRO A 16 5.84 -8.09 16.51
N SER A 17 6.74 -8.27 17.49
CA SER A 17 7.34 -7.22 18.32
C SER A 17 8.51 -6.48 17.66
N ASP A 18 9.02 -6.93 16.51
CA ASP A 18 10.08 -6.23 15.74
C ASP A 18 9.53 -5.15 14.78
N ARG A 19 8.24 -4.81 14.88
CA ARG A 19 7.73 -3.57 14.28
C ARG A 19 8.32 -2.40 15.06
N MET A 20 9.45 -1.87 14.57
CA MET A 20 9.89 -0.53 14.93
C MET A 20 8.69 0.42 14.82
N PRO A 21 8.48 1.32 15.79
CA PRO A 21 7.50 2.38 15.62
C PRO A 21 7.96 3.22 14.44
N GLY A 22 7.39 2.95 13.25
CA GLY A 22 7.32 3.93 12.19
C GLY A 22 6.76 5.17 12.83
N THR A 23 7.53 6.25 12.74
CA THR A 23 7.28 7.59 13.28
C THR A 23 5.79 7.79 13.54
N MET A 24 5.42 7.84 14.82
CA MET A 24 4.08 8.22 15.24
C MET A 24 3.92 9.68 14.81
N LYS A 25 3.51 9.88 13.55
CA LYS A 25 3.23 11.19 12.99
C LYS A 25 2.04 11.69 13.78
N LYS A 26 2.35 12.57 14.73
CA LYS A 26 1.42 13.32 15.57
C LYS A 26 0.20 13.64 14.72
N ARG A 27 -0.94 13.04 15.04
CA ARG A 27 -2.22 13.48 14.47
C ARG A 27 -2.48 14.87 15.03
N SER A 28 -1.88 15.87 14.41
CA SER A 28 -2.40 17.23 14.48
C SER A 28 -3.78 17.17 13.83
N ASN A 29 -4.82 17.30 14.65
CA ASN A 29 -6.09 17.83 14.17
C ASN A 29 -5.82 19.23 13.59
N ALA A 30 -5.54 19.33 12.30
CA ALA A 30 -5.36 20.59 11.58
C ALA A 30 -5.35 20.34 10.06
N SER A 31 -6.53 20.06 9.50
CA SER A 31 -7.01 20.61 8.21
C SER A 31 -8.28 19.88 7.82
N ALA A 32 -9.35 20.63 7.54
CA ALA A 32 -10.61 20.11 7.00
C ALA A 32 -10.47 19.60 5.55
N VAL A 33 -9.25 19.32 5.09
CA VAL A 33 -8.93 18.90 3.73
C VAL A 33 -8.56 17.42 3.77
N PRO A 34 -9.29 16.55 3.07
CA PRO A 34 -8.96 15.13 3.01
C PRO A 34 -7.57 14.95 2.39
N PRO A 35 -6.79 13.94 2.84
CA PRO A 35 -5.50 13.63 2.26
C PRO A 35 -5.63 13.32 0.77
N LEU A 36 -4.56 13.53 0.02
CA LEU A 36 -4.52 13.26 -1.42
C LEU A 36 -4.95 11.81 -1.70
N LEU A 37 -5.69 11.59 -2.80
CA LEU A 37 -6.14 10.25 -3.19
C LEU A 37 -4.97 9.25 -3.31
N SER A 38 -3.82 9.72 -3.80
CA SER A 38 -2.60 8.91 -3.90
C SER A 38 -2.06 8.49 -2.53
N GLU A 39 -2.13 9.36 -1.52
CA GLU A 39 -1.73 9.04 -0.14
C GLU A 39 -2.70 8.05 0.50
N GLN A 40 -4.01 8.21 0.27
CA GLN A 40 -5.00 7.24 0.72
C GLN A 40 -4.73 5.86 0.13
N LEU A 41 -4.47 5.78 -1.18
CA LEU A 41 -4.11 4.53 -1.85
C LEU A 41 -2.80 3.93 -1.30
N ARG A 42 -1.79 4.76 -1.02
CA ARG A 42 -0.53 4.30 -0.41
C ARG A 42 -0.77 3.70 0.98
N ASP A 43 -1.59 4.35 1.81
CA ASP A 43 -1.91 3.86 3.14
C ASP A 43 -2.67 2.53 3.09
N ILE A 44 -3.69 2.43 2.24
CA ILE A 44 -4.46 1.19 2.02
C ILE A 44 -3.53 0.05 1.58
N LEU A 45 -2.61 0.30 0.66
CA LEU A 45 -1.66 -0.71 0.19
C LEU A 45 -0.59 -1.09 1.22
N ALA A 46 -0.21 -0.15 2.10
CA ALA A 46 0.75 -0.39 3.17
C ALA A 46 0.14 -1.20 4.32
N ASN A 47 -1.14 -0.97 4.61
CA ASN A 47 -1.88 -1.59 5.71
C ASN A 47 -2.75 -2.78 5.27
N ALA A 48 -2.69 -3.17 3.99
CA ALA A 48 -3.45 -4.30 3.47
C ALA A 48 -3.10 -5.61 4.22
N PRO A 49 -4.09 -6.47 4.54
CA PRO A 49 -3.84 -7.75 5.22
C PRO A 49 -3.15 -8.78 4.31
N VAL A 50 -3.02 -8.48 3.02
CA VAL A 50 -2.39 -9.32 2.01
C VAL A 50 -1.05 -8.74 1.59
N SER A 51 -0.09 -9.61 1.28
CA SER A 51 1.23 -9.17 0.84
C SER A 51 1.16 -8.45 -0.51
N ARG A 52 2.06 -7.49 -0.73
CA ARG A 52 2.23 -6.82 -2.04
C ARG A 52 2.47 -7.80 -3.20
N TYR A 53 3.09 -8.94 -2.91
CA TYR A 53 3.27 -10.03 -3.89
C TYR A 53 1.93 -10.68 -4.28
N ALA A 54 1.05 -10.94 -3.30
CA ALA A 54 -0.27 -11.50 -3.57
C ALA A 54 -1.12 -10.51 -4.39
N ILE A 55 -1.09 -9.22 -4.04
CA ILE A 55 -1.76 -8.16 -4.81
C ILE A 55 -1.24 -8.13 -6.24
N ALA A 56 0.08 -8.11 -6.43
CA ALA A 56 0.72 -8.12 -7.75
C ALA A 56 0.25 -9.32 -8.61
N LYS A 57 0.23 -10.51 -8.01
CA LYS A 57 -0.20 -11.74 -8.71
C LYS A 57 -1.67 -11.70 -9.11
N ALA A 58 -2.54 -11.22 -8.22
CA ALA A 58 -3.98 -11.19 -8.47
C ALA A 58 -4.41 -10.10 -9.46
N THR A 59 -3.70 -8.97 -9.47
CA THR A 59 -4.04 -7.80 -10.31
C THR A 59 -3.27 -7.76 -11.63
N GLY A 60 -2.24 -8.60 -11.79
CA GLY A 60 -1.32 -8.54 -12.94
C GLY A 60 -0.33 -7.37 -12.88
N ILE A 61 -0.34 -6.59 -11.80
CA ILE A 61 0.55 -5.44 -11.62
C ILE A 61 1.93 -5.93 -11.20
N ARG A 62 3.00 -5.38 -11.76
CA ARG A 62 4.36 -5.74 -11.31
C ARG A 62 4.58 -5.34 -9.85
N GLN A 63 5.11 -6.28 -9.05
CA GLN A 63 5.43 -6.05 -7.64
C GLN A 63 6.38 -4.87 -7.44
N SER A 64 7.34 -4.65 -8.36
CA SER A 64 8.24 -3.51 -8.33
C SER A 64 7.51 -2.17 -8.47
N THR A 65 6.44 -2.12 -9.27
CA THR A 65 5.55 -0.95 -9.40
C THR A 65 4.86 -0.65 -8.08
N LEU A 66 4.26 -1.67 -7.43
CA LEU A 66 3.62 -1.50 -6.13
C LEU A 66 4.61 -1.05 -5.05
N SER A 67 5.81 -1.66 -5.02
CA SER A 67 6.86 -1.31 -4.05
C SER A 67 7.30 0.15 -4.20
N ARG A 68 7.60 0.58 -5.43
CA ARG A 68 8.00 1.97 -5.72
C ARG A 68 6.89 2.97 -5.40
N PHE A 69 5.63 2.62 -5.68
CA PHE A 69 4.48 3.48 -5.39
C PHE A 69 4.28 3.67 -3.89
N VAL A 70 4.30 2.58 -3.10
CA VAL A 70 4.16 2.64 -1.63
C VAL A 70 5.32 3.40 -0.99
N ASN A 71 6.54 3.26 -1.52
CA ASN A 71 7.73 3.95 -1.01
C ASN A 71 7.84 5.42 -1.49
N GLY A 72 6.87 5.94 -2.25
CA GLY A 72 6.92 7.31 -2.78
C GLY A 72 8.02 7.55 -3.83
N GLN A 73 8.60 6.49 -4.40
CA GLN A 73 9.64 6.57 -5.44
C GLN A 73 9.05 6.72 -6.85
N ARG A 74 7.73 6.59 -6.99
CA ARG A 74 6.99 6.79 -8.24
C ARG A 74 5.67 7.49 -7.91
N ASP A 75 5.46 8.64 -8.53
CA ASP A 75 4.27 9.46 -8.28
C ASP A 75 3.05 9.03 -9.11
N GLY A 76 3.26 8.25 -10.18
CA GLY A 76 2.22 7.88 -11.13
C GLY A 76 1.94 6.38 -11.23
N MET A 77 0.65 6.04 -11.17
CA MET A 77 0.07 4.80 -11.70
C MET A 77 -0.88 5.14 -12.86
N THR A 78 -1.05 4.22 -13.80
CA THR A 78 -2.08 4.38 -14.83
C THR A 78 -3.47 4.17 -14.22
N LEU A 79 -4.51 4.78 -14.81
CA LEU A 79 -5.89 4.56 -14.37
C LEU A 79 -6.30 3.09 -14.42
N ALA A 80 -5.85 2.34 -15.43
CA ALA A 80 -6.09 0.89 -15.51
C ALA A 80 -5.50 0.13 -14.31
N THR A 81 -4.34 0.55 -13.82
CA THR A 81 -3.70 -0.04 -12.63
C THR A 81 -4.51 0.30 -11.37
N ILE A 82 -5.02 1.52 -11.27
CA ILE A 82 -5.85 1.97 -10.16
C ILE A 82 -7.18 1.22 -10.16
N ASP A 83 -7.82 1.03 -11.32
CA ASP A 83 -9.06 0.27 -11.47
C ASP A 83 -8.89 -1.20 -11.08
N ALA A 84 -7.80 -1.84 -11.51
CA ALA A 84 -7.48 -3.21 -11.13
C ALA A 84 -7.29 -3.36 -9.61
N LEU A 85 -6.60 -2.40 -8.98
CA LEU A 85 -6.48 -2.33 -7.52
C LEU A 85 -7.84 -2.09 -6.85
N GLY A 86 -8.63 -1.18 -7.39
CA GLY A 86 -9.97 -0.85 -6.89
C GLY A 86 -10.89 -2.07 -6.88
N LYS A 87 -10.92 -2.83 -7.99
CA LYS A 87 -11.67 -4.09 -8.09
C LYS A 87 -11.19 -5.14 -7.11
N TYR A 88 -9.88 -5.35 -7.00
CA TYR A 88 -9.30 -6.38 -6.13
C TYR A 88 -9.48 -6.06 -4.64
N LEU A 89 -9.24 -4.81 -4.23
CA LEU A 89 -9.35 -4.35 -2.85
C LEU A 89 -10.77 -3.89 -2.49
N ARG A 90 -11.70 -3.93 -3.45
CA ARG A 90 -13.10 -3.49 -3.31
C ARG A 90 -13.20 -2.04 -2.81
N LEU A 91 -12.38 -1.16 -3.39
CA LEU A 91 -12.32 0.25 -3.02
C LEU A 91 -13.55 0.98 -3.55
N THR A 92 -14.03 1.94 -2.77
CA THR A 92 -15.10 2.87 -3.16
C THR A 92 -14.58 4.29 -2.98
N ILE A 93 -14.75 5.13 -4.00
CA ILE A 93 -14.39 6.55 -3.94
C ILE A 93 -15.65 7.33 -3.52
N THR A 94 -15.52 8.15 -2.49
CA THR A 94 -16.61 9.01 -2.00
C THR A 94 -16.13 10.46 -1.85
N SER A 95 -17.01 11.42 -2.08
CA SER A 95 -16.75 12.83 -1.81
C SER A 95 -16.83 13.09 -0.30
N ALA A 96 -15.82 13.79 0.25
CA ALA A 96 -15.75 14.07 1.69
C ALA A 96 -16.74 15.16 2.16
N GLY A 97 -17.33 15.92 1.24
CA GLY A 97 -18.27 17.00 1.53
C GLY A 97 -18.93 17.53 0.27
N PRO A 98 -19.87 18.48 0.40
CA PRO A 98 -20.42 19.18 -0.76
C PRO A 98 -19.26 19.80 -1.55
N ILE A 99 -19.23 19.51 -2.84
CA ILE A 99 -18.41 20.27 -3.80
C ILE A 99 -18.90 21.71 -3.73
N ASP A 100 -18.04 22.62 -3.27
CA ASP A 100 -18.35 24.04 -3.23
C ASP A 100 -18.50 24.50 -4.69
N GLU A 101 -19.75 24.53 -5.17
CA GLU A 101 -20.10 25.11 -6.46
C GLU A 101 -19.91 26.62 -6.29
N GLY A 102 -18.69 27.08 -6.56
CA GLY A 102 -18.33 28.48 -6.48
C GLY A 102 -19.40 29.32 -7.16
N LYS A 103 -20.11 30.15 -6.38
CA LYS A 103 -20.99 31.17 -6.94
C LYS A 103 -20.11 32.15 -7.74
N GLU A 104 -20.34 32.20 -9.05
CA GLU A 104 -19.91 33.30 -9.92
C GLU A 104 -20.45 34.65 -9.43
#